data_AF-A0A2U2SGB9-F1
#
_entry.id   AF-A0A2U2SGB9-F1
#
_cell.length_a   1.000
_cell.length_b   1.000
_cell.length_c   1.000
_cell.angle_alpha   90.00
_cell.angle_beta   90.00
_cell.angle_gamma   90.00
#
_symmetry.space_group_name_H-M   'P 1'
#
loop_
_entity.id
_entity.type
_entity.pdbx_description
1 polymer ?
#
loop_
_entity_poly.entity_id
_entity_poly.type
_entity_poly.pdbx_seq_one_letter_code
_entity_poly.pdbx_strand_id
1 'polypeptide(L)' 'MSNLKPVEEMTYEETLAELQTVVAALEQESRPLDETIALYERGQALARHCALLLEKAELRVRQLNGENV' A
#
# COMPACT_ATOMS: atom_id res chain seq x y z
N MET A 1 20.43 5.97 -6.05
CA MET A 1 19.21 5.97 -6.90
C MET A 1 18.39 4.77 -6.47
N SER A 2 17.42 5.00 -5.61
CA SER A 2 16.64 3.92 -4.98
C SER A 2 15.71 3.33 -6.04
N ASN A 3 16.00 2.10 -6.44
CA ASN A 3 15.19 1.31 -7.37
C ASN A 3 13.96 0.83 -6.59
N LEU A 4 13.01 1.75 -6.36
CA LEU A 4 11.77 1.45 -5.66
C LEU A 4 10.88 0.62 -6.59
N LYS A 5 10.46 -0.54 -6.10
CA LYS A 5 9.53 -1.41 -6.81
C LYS A 5 8.24 -0.62 -7.12
N PRO A 6 7.72 -0.69 -8.36
CA PRO A 6 6.42 -0.12 -8.68
C PRO A 6 5.35 -0.69 -7.75
N VAL A 7 4.46 0.15 -7.20
CA VAL A 7 3.45 -0.28 -6.22
C VAL A 7 2.61 -1.45 -6.76
N GLU A 8 2.25 -1.37 -8.04
CA GLU A 8 1.42 -2.35 -8.73
C GLU A 8 2.04 -3.77 -8.78
N GLU A 9 3.35 -3.88 -8.62
CA GLU A 9 4.08 -5.15 -8.64
C GLU A 9 4.30 -5.74 -7.24
N MET A 10 3.93 -5.00 -6.19
CA MET A 10 4.16 -5.41 -4.80
C MET A 10 3.14 -6.43 -4.31
N THR A 11 3.57 -7.39 -3.49
CA THR A 11 2.66 -8.27 -2.73
C THR A 11 1.99 -7.50 -1.61
N TYR A 12 0.99 -8.11 -0.98
CA TYR A 12 0.28 -7.49 0.15
C TYR A 12 1.23 -7.19 1.31
N GLU A 13 2.08 -8.14 1.67
CA GLU A 13 3.05 -8.01 2.76
C GLU A 13 4.09 -6.92 2.47
N GLU A 14 4.61 -6.87 1.24
CA GLU A 14 5.55 -5.83 0.82
C GLU A 14 4.89 -4.44 0.88
N THR A 15 3.66 -4.33 0.35
CA THR A 15 2.92 -3.06 0.31
C THR A 15 2.61 -2.55 1.71
N LEU A 16 2.19 -3.45 2.60
CA LEU A 16 1.87 -3.13 3.99
C LEU A 16 3.14 -2.69 4.76
N ALA A 17 4.25 -3.41 4.59
CA ALA A 17 5.51 -3.06 5.24
C ALA A 17 6.05 -1.69 4.78
N GLU A 18 5.96 -1.40 3.47
CA GLU A 18 6.34 -0.10 2.96
C GLU A 18 5.39 1.01 3.45
N LEU A 19 4.08 0.75 3.50
CA LEU A 19 3.09 1.71 4.01
C LEU A 19 3.37 2.06 5.48
N GLN A 20 3.67 1.08 6.32
CA GLN A 20 4.06 1.31 7.71
C GLN A 20 5.32 2.16 7.82
N THR A 21 6.30 1.93 6.94
CA THR A 21 7.54 2.72 6.87
C THR A 21 7.25 4.17 6.45
N VAL A 22 6.37 4.38 5.47
CA VAL A 22 5.94 5.72 5.03
C VAL A 22 5.18 6.46 6.13
N VAL A 23 4.28 5.80 6.85
CA VAL A 23 3.55 6.40 7.98
C VAL A 23 4.53 6.80 9.08
N ALA A 24 5.42 5.91 9.50
CA ALA A 24 6.44 6.22 10.50
C ALA A 24 7.38 7.36 10.05
N ALA A 25 7.59 7.50 8.74
CA ALA A 25 8.36 8.60 8.18
C ALA A 25 7.59 9.94 8.24
N LEU A 26 6.29 9.94 7.93
CA LEU A 26 5.42 11.12 7.99
C LEU A 26 5.21 11.65 9.42
N GLU A 27 5.31 10.79 10.43
CA GLU A 27 5.20 11.16 11.84
C GLU A 27 6.42 11.92 12.39
N GLN A 28 7.52 11.99 11.63
CA GLN A 28 8.72 12.72 12.06
C GLN A 28 8.61 14.21 11.76
N GLU A 29 8.70 15.04 12.80
CA GLU A 29 8.44 16.50 12.76
C GLU A 29 9.41 17.33 11.91
N SER A 30 10.54 16.76 11.43
CA SER A 30 11.62 17.52 10.79
C SER A 30 11.89 17.04 9.36
N ARG A 31 10.92 17.22 8.46
CA ARG A 31 11.06 16.94 7.02
C ARG A 31 10.75 18.15 6.15
N PRO A 32 11.49 18.35 5.04
CA PRO A 32 11.12 19.31 4.02
C PRO A 32 9.70 19.05 3.48
N LEU A 33 8.98 20.11 3.14
CA LEU A 33 7.60 20.02 2.63
C LEU A 33 7.49 19.11 1.40
N ASP A 34 8.44 19.23 0.45
CA ASP A 34 8.44 18.43 -0.77
C ASP A 34 8.61 16.93 -0.48
N GLU A 35 9.43 16.56 0.52
CA GLU A 35 9.58 15.17 0.95
C GLU A 35 8.30 14.65 1.62
N THR A 36 7.66 15.48 2.44
CA THR A 36 6.38 15.14 3.09
C THR A 36 5.29 14.90 2.04
N ILE A 37 5.22 15.72 0.99
CA ILE A 37 4.28 15.54 -0.11
C ILE A 37 4.57 14.23 -0.86
N ALA A 38 5.82 13.96 -1.19
CA ALA A 38 6.20 12.72 -1.88
C ALA A 38 5.88 11.45 -1.07
N LEU A 39 6.13 11.49 0.25
CA LEU A 39 5.75 10.41 1.17
C LEU A 39 4.24 10.22 1.24
N TYR A 40 3.48 11.32 1.28
CA TYR A 40 2.02 11.26 1.31
C TYR A 40 1.44 10.65 0.02
N GLU A 41 1.95 11.05 -1.15
CA GLU A 41 1.55 10.49 -2.45
C GLU A 41 1.88 8.98 -2.53
N ARG A 42 3.07 8.59 -2.09
CA ARG A 42 3.48 7.19 -2.03
C ARG A 42 2.60 6.39 -1.06
N GLY A 43 2.35 6.92 0.13
CA GLY A 43 1.48 6.31 1.13
C GLY A 43 0.06 6.09 0.62
N GLN A 44 -0.49 7.06 -0.11
CA GLN A 44 -1.79 6.91 -0.75
C GLN A 44 -1.80 5.83 -1.84
N ALA A 45 -0.75 5.73 -2.65
CA ALA A 45 -0.63 4.68 -3.66
C ALA A 45 -0.58 3.29 -3.02
N LEU A 46 0.24 3.12 -1.97
CA LEU A 46 0.36 1.88 -1.21
C LEU A 46 -0.97 1.48 -0.55
N ALA A 47 -1.67 2.43 0.08
CA ALA A 47 -2.97 2.18 0.72
C ALA A 47 -4.02 1.71 -0.29
N ARG A 48 -4.10 2.35 -1.47
CA ARG A 48 -4.99 1.93 -2.56
C ARG A 48 -4.68 0.53 -3.05
N HIS A 49 -3.41 0.20 -3.20
CA HIS A 49 -3.00 -1.14 -3.66
C HIS A 49 -3.28 -2.22 -2.61
N CYS A 50 -3.06 -1.95 -1.32
CA CYS A 50 -3.48 -2.85 -0.24
C CYS A 50 -4.98 -3.17 -0.31
N ALA A 51 -5.82 -2.15 -0.47
CA ALA A 51 -7.26 -2.34 -0.59
C ALA A 51 -7.64 -3.21 -1.80
N LEU A 52 -7.00 -2.96 -2.95
CA LEU A 52 -7.22 -3.73 -4.17
C LEU A 52 -6.79 -5.20 -4.04
N LEU A 53 -5.68 -5.47 -3.35
CA LEU A 53 -5.24 -6.84 -3.07
C LEU A 53 -6.21 -7.58 -2.16
N LEU A 54 -6.73 -6.92 -1.12
CA LEU A 54 -7.74 -7.49 -0.23
C LEU A 54 -9.05 -7.75 -0.95
N GLU A 55 -9.51 -6.83 -1.79
CA GLU A 55 -10.71 -7.01 -2.62
C GLU A 55 -10.56 -8.23 -3.54
N LYS A 56 -9.41 -8.36 -4.22
CA LYS A 56 -9.11 -9.53 -5.07
C LYS A 56 -9.11 -10.83 -4.28
N ALA A 57 -8.52 -10.83 -3.08
CA ALA A 57 -8.50 -11.99 -2.21
C ALA A 57 -9.92 -12.38 -1.76
N GLU A 58 -10.73 -11.39 -1.37
CA GLU A 58 -12.12 -11.60 -0.99
C GLU A 58 -12.97 -12.15 -2.15
N LEU A 59 -12.85 -11.55 -3.34
CA LEU A 59 -13.52 -12.04 -4.55
C LEU A 59 -13.13 -13.49 -4.84
N ARG A 60 -11.85 -13.83 -4.70
CA ARG A 60 -11.37 -15.20 -4.90
C ARG A 60 -11.99 -16.16 -3.89
N VAL A 61 -12.06 -15.79 -2.62
CA VAL A 61 -12.71 -16.59 -1.57
C VAL A 61 -14.20 -16.79 -1.87
N ARG A 62 -14.92 -15.71 -2.25
CA ARG A 62 -16.34 -15.78 -2.62
C ARG A 62 -16.60 -16.72 -3.80
N GLN A 63 -15.75 -16.67 -4.82
CA GLN A 63 -15.84 -17.58 -5.98
C GLN A 63 -15.62 -19.05 -5.59
N LEU A 64 -14.67 -19.32 -4.68
CA LEU A 64 -14.40 -20.69 -4.20
C LEU A 64 -15.54 -21.22 -3.32
N ASN A 65 -16.18 -20.34 -2.56
CA ASN A 65 -17.32 -20.68 -1.71
C ASN A 65 -18.65 -20.78 -2.50
N GLY A 66 -18.64 -20.48 -3.81
CA GLY A 66 -19.77 -20.70 -4.72
C GLY A 66 -21.04 -20.00 -4.28
N GLU A 67 -21.04 -18.65 -4.29
CA GLU A 67 -22.22 -17.77 -4.13
C GLU A 67 -23.46 -18.44 -3.51
N ASN A 68 -23.38 -18.74 -2.22
CA ASN A 68 -24.54 -18.99 -1.36
C ASN A 68 -24.20 -18.46 0.04
N VAL A 69 -24.48 -17.17 0.23
CA VAL A 69 -24.93 -16.64 1.52
C VAL A 69 -26.39 -16.26 1.33
#